data_AF-A0A542B372-F1
#
_entry.id   AF-A0A542B372-F1
#
_cell.length_a   1.000
_cell.length_b   1.000
_cell.length_c   1.000
_cell.angle_alpha   90.00
_cell.angle_beta   90.00
_cell.angle_gamma   90.00
#
_symmetry.space_group_name_H-M   'P 1'
#
loop_
_entity.id
_entity.type
_entity.pdbx_description
1 polymer ?
#
loop_
_entity_poly.entity_id
_entity_poly.type
_entity_poly.pdbx_seq_one_letter_code
_entity_poly.pdbx_strand_id
1 'polypeptide(L)'
;MSDGVENGTIVSLSRVDALVEPYDWAFARENPELIATHWAAISAGKPAMFNGRIMLQHRAAIRDGVFEAGYFETDYAAFMTWRDAGHPGPVIRNGFAMAALRANDGAFLCGRMGDHTANAGKVYFAAGTPDRDDARPDGTLDLAGSVTRELGEETGLRVEELQVGEGWTALIEQGRIAFMREVKIDLPAGEARALMLERMKHLEEEELSDIVIVRDLADTENHDMPPFMRRYLAHIFDGK
;
A
#
# COMPACT_ATOMS: atom_id res chain seq x y z
N MET A 1 -11.25 -5.02 -22.54
CA MET A 1 -11.24 -6.43 -22.07
C MET A 1 -10.12 -6.50 -21.05
N SER A 2 -10.40 -6.89 -19.81
CA SER A 2 -9.38 -6.98 -18.75
C SER A 2 -8.61 -8.27 -18.96
N ASP A 3 -7.40 -8.17 -19.52
CA ASP A 3 -6.46 -9.28 -19.70
C ASP A 3 -6.02 -9.80 -18.32
N GLY A 4 -6.87 -10.56 -17.61
CA GLY A 4 -6.55 -11.23 -16.35
C GLY A 4 -6.72 -10.42 -15.06
N VAL A 5 -7.09 -9.13 -15.10
CA VAL A 5 -7.25 -8.27 -13.90
C VAL A 5 -8.71 -8.25 -13.43
N GLU A 6 -9.07 -9.17 -12.54
CA GLU A 6 -10.44 -9.34 -12.03
C GLU A 6 -10.57 -8.92 -10.55
N ASN A 7 -11.63 -8.17 -10.21
CA ASN A 7 -11.87 -7.78 -8.83
C ASN A 7 -12.23 -9.00 -7.98
N GLY A 8 -11.73 -9.06 -6.75
CA GLY A 8 -11.96 -10.18 -5.85
C GLY A 8 -10.94 -11.31 -5.96
N THR A 9 -9.95 -11.22 -6.85
CA THR A 9 -8.92 -12.25 -7.00
C THR A 9 -7.63 -11.94 -6.24
N ILE A 10 -6.90 -13.00 -5.89
CA ILE A 10 -5.52 -12.96 -5.39
C ILE A 10 -4.65 -13.67 -6.43
N VAL A 11 -3.59 -13.02 -6.91
CA VAL A 11 -2.77 -13.51 -8.01
C VAL A 11 -1.29 -13.44 -7.65
N SER A 12 -0.56 -14.55 -7.78
CA SER A 12 0.91 -14.58 -7.70
C SER A 12 1.51 -14.03 -8.98
N LEU A 13 2.52 -13.18 -8.84
CA LEU A 13 3.19 -12.49 -9.93
C LEU A 13 4.70 -12.61 -9.77
N SER A 14 5.43 -12.69 -10.88
CA SER A 14 6.88 -12.63 -10.91
C SER A 14 7.39 -11.18 -10.90
N ARG A 15 6.60 -10.23 -11.42
CA ARG A 15 6.99 -8.82 -11.55
C ARG A 15 5.77 -7.89 -11.65
N VAL A 16 5.99 -6.63 -11.29
CA VAL A 16 5.06 -5.53 -11.55
C VAL A 16 5.78 -4.51 -12.43
N ASP A 17 5.26 -4.27 -13.63
CA ASP A 17 5.76 -3.30 -14.59
C ASP A 17 4.85 -2.07 -14.58
N ALA A 18 5.29 -1.03 -13.89
CA ALA A 18 4.57 0.22 -13.75
C ALA A 18 5.24 1.33 -14.57
N LEU A 19 4.46 1.97 -15.44
CA LEU A 19 4.90 3.07 -16.30
C LEU A 19 4.06 4.31 -16.02
N VAL A 20 4.70 5.47 -15.93
CA VAL A 20 4.02 6.76 -15.85
C VAL A 20 3.62 7.21 -17.26
N GLU A 21 2.34 7.51 -17.45
CA GLU A 21 1.73 7.86 -18.73
C GLU A 21 0.87 9.12 -18.61
N PRO A 22 0.81 9.95 -19.66
CA PRO A 22 -0.18 11.02 -19.73
C PRO A 22 -1.59 10.44 -19.75
N TYR A 23 -2.43 10.87 -18.81
CA TYR A 23 -3.83 10.47 -18.77
C TYR A 23 -4.70 11.63 -18.30
N ASP A 24 -5.65 12.04 -19.16
CA ASP A 24 -6.61 13.09 -18.85
C ASP A 24 -7.82 12.48 -18.12
N TRP A 25 -7.75 12.49 -16.78
CA TRP A 25 -8.76 11.88 -15.94
C TRP A 25 -10.04 12.73 -15.89
N ALA A 26 -11.04 12.33 -16.69
CA ALA A 26 -12.30 13.05 -16.84
C ALA A 26 -12.98 13.43 -15.52
N PHE A 27 -12.93 12.55 -14.50
CA PHE A 27 -13.51 12.84 -13.20
C PHE A 27 -12.89 14.09 -12.56
N ALA A 28 -11.56 14.18 -12.51
CA ALA A 28 -10.87 15.33 -11.93
C ALA A 28 -11.14 16.62 -12.73
N ARG A 29 -11.12 16.53 -14.06
CA ARG A 29 -11.37 17.66 -14.97
C ARG A 29 -12.79 18.22 -14.84
N GLU A 30 -13.79 17.35 -14.72
CA GLU A 30 -15.21 17.71 -14.79
C GLU A 30 -15.83 18.03 -13.41
N ASN A 31 -15.17 17.67 -12.30
CA ASN A 31 -15.74 17.81 -10.95
C ASN A 31 -14.92 18.70 -9.99
N PRO A 32 -14.34 19.84 -10.40
CA PRO A 32 -13.47 20.64 -9.53
C PRO A 32 -14.19 21.17 -8.28
N GLU A 33 -15.44 21.59 -8.39
CA GLU A 33 -16.23 22.10 -7.26
C GLU A 33 -16.58 21.02 -6.23
N LEU A 34 -16.91 19.82 -6.72
CA LEU A 34 -17.18 18.65 -5.88
C LEU A 34 -15.91 18.25 -5.12
N ILE A 35 -14.76 18.22 -5.81
CA ILE A 35 -13.46 17.87 -5.19
C ILE A 35 -13.09 18.90 -4.13
N ALA A 36 -13.21 20.20 -4.41
CA ALA A 36 -12.91 21.25 -3.45
C ALA A 36 -13.81 21.16 -2.20
N THR A 37 -15.12 20.92 -2.40
CA THR A 37 -16.10 20.81 -1.32
C THR A 37 -15.84 19.58 -0.45
N HIS A 38 -15.61 18.42 -1.07
CA HIS A 38 -15.30 17.19 -0.36
C HIS A 38 -13.98 17.30 0.40
N TRP A 39 -12.94 17.84 -0.23
CA TRP A 39 -11.65 18.06 0.41
C TRP A 39 -11.78 18.92 1.66
N ALA A 40 -12.44 20.08 1.56
CA ALA A 40 -12.67 20.96 2.69
C ALA A 40 -13.40 20.26 3.85
N ALA A 41 -14.34 19.36 3.55
CA ALA A 41 -15.04 18.59 4.55
C ALA A 41 -14.15 17.55 5.23
N ILE A 42 -13.36 16.77 4.47
CA ILE A 42 -12.57 15.67 5.04
C ILE A 42 -11.28 16.13 5.73
N SER A 43 -10.73 17.28 5.33
CA SER A 43 -9.52 17.89 5.91
C SER A 43 -9.82 18.85 7.07
N ALA A 44 -11.10 19.17 7.33
CA ALA A 44 -11.50 20.06 8.43
C ALA A 44 -10.97 19.54 9.78
N GLY A 45 -10.21 20.39 10.49
CA GLY A 45 -9.64 20.05 11.79
C GLY A 45 -8.47 19.06 11.77
N LYS A 46 -7.93 18.71 10.59
CA LYS A 46 -6.81 17.77 10.44
C LYS A 46 -5.60 18.48 9.82
N PRO A 47 -4.80 19.21 10.61
CA PRO A 47 -3.71 20.03 10.08
C PRO A 47 -2.60 19.22 9.38
N ALA A 48 -2.46 17.93 9.70
CA ALA A 48 -1.52 17.03 9.03
C ALA A 48 -2.00 16.57 7.64
N MET A 49 -3.29 16.78 7.30
CA MET A 49 -3.85 16.33 6.03
C MET A 49 -3.61 17.37 4.94
N PHE A 50 -2.71 17.07 4.00
CA PHE A 50 -2.38 17.94 2.87
C PHE A 50 -2.81 17.32 1.53
N ASN A 51 -3.10 18.18 0.55
CA ASN A 51 -3.47 17.74 -0.79
C ASN A 51 -2.20 17.52 -1.64
N GLY A 52 -1.55 16.38 -1.42
CA GLY A 52 -0.36 15.96 -2.17
C GLY A 52 -0.67 15.44 -3.57
N ARG A 53 0.39 15.17 -4.34
CA ARG A 53 0.33 14.46 -5.63
C ARG A 53 0.52 12.97 -5.38
N ILE A 54 -0.28 12.14 -6.03
CA ILE A 54 -0.19 10.67 -5.97
C ILE A 54 -0.29 10.08 -7.38
N MET A 55 0.08 8.81 -7.52
CA MET A 55 -0.01 8.04 -8.76
C MET A 55 -1.16 7.03 -8.71
N LEU A 56 -2.04 7.04 -9.70
CA LEU A 56 -3.13 6.06 -9.86
C LEU A 56 -3.01 5.29 -11.16
N GLN A 57 -3.57 4.08 -11.21
CA GLN A 57 -3.62 3.26 -12.42
C GLN A 57 -4.83 3.61 -13.29
N HIS A 58 -4.61 3.84 -14.58
CA HIS A 58 -5.70 4.01 -15.58
C HIS A 58 -5.85 2.82 -16.53
N ARG A 59 -4.86 1.93 -16.58
CA ARG A 59 -4.93 0.65 -17.31
C ARG A 59 -4.11 -0.41 -16.58
N ALA A 60 -4.53 -1.67 -16.72
CA ALA A 60 -3.79 -2.81 -16.19
C ALA A 60 -4.04 -4.09 -17.01
N ALA A 61 -3.04 -4.96 -17.07
CA ALA A 61 -3.10 -6.31 -17.65
C ALA A 61 -2.17 -7.26 -16.88
N ILE A 62 -2.49 -8.55 -16.86
CA ILE A 62 -1.61 -9.61 -16.38
C ILE A 62 -1.25 -10.50 -17.56
N ARG A 63 0.04 -10.62 -17.85
CA ARG A 63 0.58 -11.42 -18.97
C ARG A 63 1.80 -12.18 -18.50
N ASP A 64 1.80 -13.50 -18.68
CA ASP A 64 2.92 -14.38 -18.34
C ASP A 64 3.48 -14.17 -16.91
N GLY A 65 2.59 -13.91 -15.94
CA GLY A 65 2.94 -13.67 -14.54
C GLY A 65 3.42 -12.24 -14.22
N VAL A 66 3.40 -11.33 -15.19
CA VAL A 66 3.76 -9.91 -15.02
C VAL A 66 2.51 -9.05 -14.97
N PHE A 67 2.42 -8.16 -13.99
CA PHE A 67 1.36 -7.15 -13.91
C PHE A 67 1.83 -5.87 -14.60
N GLU A 68 1.27 -5.57 -15.77
CA GLU A 68 1.57 -4.36 -16.55
C GLU A 68 0.55 -3.26 -16.23
N ALA A 69 1.00 -2.08 -15.81
CA ALA A 69 0.12 -0.95 -15.50
C ALA A 69 0.62 0.40 -16.03
N GLY A 70 -0.35 1.20 -16.49
CA GLY A 70 -0.15 2.62 -16.79
C GLY A 70 -0.64 3.44 -15.60
N TYR A 71 0.27 4.22 -15.02
CA TYR A 71 0.06 5.12 -13.90
C TYR A 71 0.01 6.56 -14.38
N PHE A 72 -0.76 7.40 -13.71
CA PHE A 72 -0.82 8.83 -13.96
C PHE A 72 -0.90 9.58 -12.64
N GLU A 73 -0.40 10.80 -12.66
CA GLU A 73 -0.42 11.66 -11.48
C GLU A 73 -1.77 12.36 -11.31
N THR A 74 -2.25 12.46 -10.07
CA THR A 74 -3.42 13.25 -9.70
C THR A 74 -3.27 13.86 -8.31
N ASP A 75 -4.18 14.76 -7.95
CA ASP A 75 -4.32 15.27 -6.59
C ASP A 75 -4.95 14.23 -5.65
N TYR A 76 -4.45 14.14 -4.42
CA TYR A 76 -5.01 13.28 -3.37
C TYR A 76 -6.48 13.60 -3.08
N ALA A 77 -6.85 14.89 -3.10
CA ALA A 77 -8.23 15.34 -2.97
C ALA A 77 -9.16 14.74 -4.06
N ALA A 78 -8.69 14.68 -5.31
CA ALA A 78 -9.46 14.12 -6.42
C ALA A 78 -9.67 12.61 -6.24
N PHE A 79 -8.62 11.89 -5.81
CA PHE A 79 -8.71 10.46 -5.48
C PHE A 79 -9.71 10.19 -4.36
N MET A 80 -9.62 10.91 -3.25
CA MET A 80 -10.52 10.75 -2.10
C MET A 80 -11.98 10.99 -2.51
N THR A 81 -12.23 12.06 -3.27
CA THR A 81 -13.56 12.38 -3.77
C THR A 81 -14.12 11.30 -4.70
N TRP A 82 -13.31 10.82 -5.65
CA TRP A 82 -13.72 9.75 -6.56
C TRP A 82 -14.02 8.43 -5.85
N ARG A 83 -13.16 8.05 -4.90
CA ARG A 83 -13.32 6.84 -4.08
C ARG A 83 -14.62 6.90 -3.29
N ASP A 84 -14.86 8.02 -2.61
CA ASP A 84 -16.01 8.20 -1.73
C ASP A 84 -17.32 8.38 -2.54
N ALA A 85 -17.23 8.84 -3.79
CA ALA A 85 -18.34 8.85 -4.76
C ALA A 85 -18.64 7.46 -5.37
N GLY A 86 -17.94 6.40 -4.95
CA GLY A 86 -18.21 5.04 -5.40
C GLY A 86 -17.51 4.63 -6.71
N HIS A 87 -16.38 5.26 -7.03
CA HIS A 87 -15.55 4.94 -8.19
C HIS A 87 -16.23 5.17 -9.57
N PRO A 88 -16.83 6.34 -9.83
CA PRO A 88 -17.51 6.61 -11.10
C PRO A 88 -16.58 6.63 -12.31
N GLY A 89 -17.15 6.38 -13.50
CA GLY A 89 -16.45 6.46 -14.78
C GLY A 89 -15.64 5.20 -15.14
N PRO A 90 -14.63 5.34 -16.00
CA PRO A 90 -13.71 4.25 -16.34
C PRO A 90 -12.99 3.70 -15.10
N VAL A 91 -12.51 2.46 -15.19
CA VAL A 91 -11.80 1.81 -14.09
C VAL A 91 -10.48 2.52 -13.82
N ILE A 92 -10.38 3.14 -12.65
CA ILE A 92 -9.15 3.64 -12.04
C ILE A 92 -8.85 2.78 -10.80
N ARG A 93 -7.58 2.66 -10.39
CA ARG A 93 -7.22 1.98 -9.15
C ARG A 93 -6.08 2.69 -8.42
N ASN A 94 -6.15 2.74 -7.09
CA ASN A 94 -4.97 2.97 -6.27
C ASN A 94 -4.16 1.66 -6.20
N GLY A 95 -3.08 1.59 -6.96
CA GLY A 95 -2.18 0.43 -7.01
C GLY A 95 -0.90 0.72 -6.23
N PHE A 96 -0.77 0.14 -5.04
CA PHE A 96 0.32 0.44 -4.10
C PHE A 96 1.00 -0.85 -3.64
N ALA A 97 2.26 -0.73 -3.21
CA ALA A 97 3.05 -1.85 -2.75
C ALA A 97 3.13 -1.89 -1.22
N MET A 98 3.25 -3.08 -0.65
CA MET A 98 3.36 -3.28 0.79
C MET A 98 4.44 -4.29 1.13
N ALA A 99 5.18 -4.05 2.20
CA ALA A 99 6.19 -4.97 2.72
C ALA A 99 5.54 -6.05 3.59
N ALA A 100 5.28 -7.24 3.04
CA ALA A 100 4.79 -8.38 3.82
C ALA A 100 5.93 -8.97 4.69
N LEU A 101 6.34 -8.21 5.70
CA LEU A 101 7.50 -8.49 6.56
C LEU A 101 7.25 -9.70 7.46
N ARG A 102 8.06 -10.73 7.27
CA ARG A 102 7.96 -12.01 7.96
C ARG A 102 9.23 -12.30 8.76
N ALA A 103 9.05 -12.62 10.03
CA ALA A 103 10.11 -13.07 10.92
C ALA A 103 10.52 -14.53 10.63
N ASN A 104 11.68 -14.96 11.13
CA ASN A 104 12.18 -16.32 10.91
C ASN A 104 11.40 -17.40 11.67
N ASP A 105 10.65 -17.04 12.71
CA ASP A 105 9.66 -17.89 13.40
C ASP A 105 8.32 -17.97 12.63
N GLY A 106 8.24 -17.33 11.47
CA GLY A 106 7.13 -17.44 10.53
C GLY A 106 5.97 -16.47 10.76
N ALA A 107 6.01 -15.65 11.81
CA ALA A 107 5.00 -14.62 12.08
C ALA A 107 5.23 -13.35 11.25
N PHE A 108 4.15 -12.60 11.03
CA PHE A 108 4.18 -11.31 10.34
C PHE A 108 4.29 -10.14 11.32
N LEU A 109 4.97 -9.08 10.90
CA LEU A 109 5.09 -7.81 11.64
C LEU A 109 4.32 -6.73 10.87
N CYS A 110 3.30 -6.16 11.52
CA CYS A 110 2.45 -5.11 10.95
C CYS A 110 2.58 -3.82 11.76
N GLY A 111 2.55 -2.66 11.12
CA GLY A 111 2.44 -1.37 11.81
C GLY A 111 1.02 -1.13 12.31
N ARG A 112 0.90 -0.53 13.50
CA ARG A 112 -0.35 0.06 14.00
C ARG A 112 -0.29 1.57 13.82
N MET A 113 -1.17 2.11 13.01
CA MET A 113 -1.24 3.55 12.75
C MET A 113 -1.55 4.35 14.01
N GLY A 114 -0.84 5.46 14.20
CA GLY A 114 -1.04 6.41 15.30
C GLY A 114 -2.37 7.16 15.20
N ASP A 115 -2.86 7.66 16.34
CA ASP A 115 -4.17 8.32 16.48
C ASP A 115 -4.33 9.60 15.64
N HIS A 116 -3.22 10.22 15.24
CA HIS A 116 -3.20 11.45 14.45
C HIS A 116 -3.30 11.20 12.94
N THR A 117 -3.24 9.94 12.50
CA THR A 117 -3.25 9.58 11.08
C THR A 117 -4.67 9.36 10.54
N ALA A 118 -4.83 9.35 9.21
CA ALA A 118 -6.14 9.11 8.58
C ALA A 118 -6.70 7.69 8.84
N ASN A 119 -5.83 6.75 9.21
CA ASN A 119 -6.15 5.34 9.46
C ASN A 119 -5.90 4.97 10.93
N ALA A 120 -6.08 5.89 11.88
CA ALA A 120 -5.83 5.69 13.31
C ALA A 120 -6.25 4.30 13.82
N GLY A 121 -5.32 3.62 14.50
CA GLY A 121 -5.52 2.31 15.10
C GLY A 121 -5.54 1.12 14.13
N LYS A 122 -5.62 1.35 12.81
CA LYS A 122 -5.55 0.29 11.80
C LYS A 122 -4.21 -0.42 11.86
N VAL A 123 -4.25 -1.73 11.58
CA VAL A 123 -3.04 -2.58 11.56
C VAL A 123 -2.83 -3.14 10.16
N TYR A 124 -1.70 -2.82 9.54
CA TYR A 124 -1.33 -3.29 8.20
C TYR A 124 0.19 -3.27 7.97
N PHE A 125 0.66 -3.82 6.86
CA PHE A 125 2.08 -3.79 6.49
C PHE A 125 2.55 -2.39 6.11
N ALA A 126 3.82 -2.06 6.36
CA ALA A 126 4.40 -0.79 5.91
C ALA A 126 4.16 -0.58 4.41
N ALA A 127 3.66 0.60 4.05
CA ALA A 127 3.14 0.88 2.71
C ALA A 127 2.86 2.37 2.48
N GLY A 128 3.25 2.86 1.30
CA GLY A 128 2.89 4.18 0.79
C GLY A 128 2.06 4.10 -0.48
N THR A 129 1.17 5.08 -0.69
CA THR A 129 0.60 5.29 -2.03
C THR A 129 1.69 5.91 -2.90
N PRO A 130 1.99 5.37 -4.10
CA PRO A 130 3.09 5.86 -4.89
C PRO A 130 2.91 7.33 -5.29
N ASP A 131 4.01 8.06 -5.36
CA ASP A 131 4.02 9.48 -5.73
C ASP A 131 5.11 9.81 -6.77
N ARG A 132 5.53 11.08 -6.83
CA ARG A 132 6.56 11.54 -7.76
C ARG A 132 7.95 11.02 -7.43
N ASP A 133 8.24 10.76 -6.16
CA ASP A 133 9.57 10.36 -5.71
C ASP A 133 9.84 8.88 -6.07
N ASP A 134 8.79 8.11 -6.34
CA ASP A 134 8.89 6.76 -6.90
C ASP A 134 9.10 6.77 -8.44
N ALA A 135 8.93 7.90 -9.12
CA ALA A 135 9.06 7.98 -10.57
C ALA A 135 10.53 8.10 -11.00
N ARG A 136 10.95 7.22 -11.91
CA ARG A 136 12.32 7.19 -12.43
C ARG A 136 12.45 8.00 -13.74
N PRO A 137 13.67 8.48 -14.08
CA PRO A 137 13.90 9.24 -15.32
C PRO A 137 13.52 8.52 -16.62
N ASP A 138 13.43 7.19 -16.61
CA ASP A 138 13.01 6.36 -17.75
C ASP A 138 11.49 6.22 -17.88
N GLY A 139 10.73 6.87 -17.00
CA GLY A 139 9.26 6.82 -16.96
C GLY A 139 8.70 5.60 -16.22
N THR A 140 9.54 4.75 -15.62
CA THR A 140 9.07 3.66 -14.75
C THR A 140 8.72 4.16 -13.36
N LEU A 141 7.80 3.49 -12.67
CA LEU A 141 7.43 3.76 -11.28
C LEU A 141 7.96 2.66 -10.37
N ASP A 142 8.80 3.02 -9.40
CA ASP A 142 9.56 2.08 -8.57
C ASP A 142 8.80 1.58 -7.34
N LEU A 143 7.78 0.76 -7.58
CA LEU A 143 7.03 0.11 -6.49
C LEU A 143 7.92 -0.81 -5.65
N ALA A 144 8.96 -1.38 -6.25
CA ALA A 144 9.91 -2.26 -5.59
C ALA A 144 10.77 -1.51 -4.56
N GLY A 145 11.27 -0.33 -4.93
CA GLY A 145 12.04 0.56 -4.06
C GLY A 145 11.18 1.19 -2.97
N SER A 146 9.94 1.59 -3.30
CA SER A 146 8.92 2.06 -2.35
C SER A 146 8.79 1.09 -1.16
N VAL A 147 8.61 -0.21 -1.39
CA VAL A 147 8.47 -1.22 -0.32
C VAL A 147 9.57 -1.11 0.74
N THR A 148 10.84 -1.00 0.32
CA THR A 148 11.97 -0.95 1.25
C THR A 148 12.15 0.43 1.89
N ARG A 149 11.82 1.50 1.16
CA ARG A 149 11.88 2.88 1.65
C ARG A 149 10.84 3.08 2.75
N GLU A 150 9.57 2.79 2.47
CA GLU A 150 8.45 2.89 3.43
C GLU A 150 8.70 2.03 4.68
N LEU A 151 9.16 0.79 4.48
CA LEU A 151 9.50 -0.07 5.62
C LEU A 151 10.61 0.55 6.48
N GLY A 152 11.61 1.18 5.87
CA GLY A 152 12.67 1.85 6.61
C GLY A 152 12.21 3.13 7.31
N GLU A 153 11.41 3.95 6.63
CA GLU A 153 10.84 5.20 7.14
C GLU A 153 9.92 4.96 8.33
N GLU A 154 9.04 3.96 8.27
CA GLU A 154 8.06 3.69 9.32
C GLU A 154 8.63 2.90 10.52
N THR A 155 9.70 2.11 10.33
CA THR A 155 10.15 1.12 11.32
C THR A 155 11.62 1.24 11.71
N GLY A 156 12.40 2.03 10.97
CA GLY A 156 13.84 2.17 11.13
C GLY A 156 14.65 0.94 10.68
N LEU A 157 14.02 -0.06 10.05
CA LEU A 157 14.74 -1.20 9.48
C LEU A 157 15.55 -0.78 8.26
N ARG A 158 16.73 -1.37 8.08
CA ARG A 158 17.61 -1.07 6.94
C ARG A 158 17.55 -2.20 5.94
N VAL A 159 17.68 -1.88 4.65
CA VAL A 159 17.55 -2.86 3.58
C VAL A 159 18.55 -4.02 3.69
N GLU A 160 19.73 -3.78 4.25
CA GLU A 160 20.77 -4.81 4.43
C GLU A 160 20.42 -5.83 5.53
N GLU A 161 19.42 -5.54 6.37
CA GLU A 161 18.92 -6.43 7.42
C GLU A 161 17.79 -7.34 6.89
N LEU A 162 17.40 -7.16 5.63
CA LEU A 162 16.23 -7.76 5.03
C LEU A 162 16.60 -8.67 3.87
N GLN A 163 15.83 -9.75 3.70
CA GLN A 163 15.79 -10.54 2.48
C GLN A 163 14.51 -10.20 1.73
N VAL A 164 14.66 -9.46 0.63
CA VAL A 164 13.53 -9.05 -0.20
C VAL A 164 13.29 -10.10 -1.28
N GLY A 165 12.08 -10.65 -1.32
CA GLY A 165 11.65 -11.61 -2.32
C GLY A 165 11.50 -10.98 -3.71
N GLU A 166 11.68 -11.82 -4.74
CA GLU A 166 11.45 -11.44 -6.14
C GLU A 166 9.95 -11.51 -6.50
N GLY A 167 9.19 -12.38 -5.82
CA GLY A 167 7.78 -12.61 -6.09
C GLY A 167 6.85 -11.57 -5.45
N TRP A 168 5.68 -11.44 -6.05
CA TRP A 168 4.61 -10.55 -5.64
C TRP A 168 3.29 -11.30 -5.51
N THR A 169 2.42 -10.81 -4.65
CA THR A 169 1.01 -11.24 -4.60
C THR A 169 0.12 -10.02 -4.75
N ALA A 170 -0.66 -9.95 -5.83
CA ALA A 170 -1.63 -8.89 -6.05
C ALA A 170 -2.98 -9.26 -5.46
N LEU A 171 -3.53 -8.38 -4.61
CA LEU A 171 -4.92 -8.43 -4.18
C LEU A 171 -5.70 -7.38 -4.94
N ILE A 172 -6.59 -7.84 -5.82
CA ILE A 172 -7.30 -6.98 -6.76
C ILE A 172 -8.70 -6.72 -6.21
N GLU A 173 -9.04 -5.46 -5.97
CA GLU A 173 -10.36 -5.04 -5.51
C GLU A 173 -10.88 -3.85 -6.31
N GLN A 174 -12.15 -3.52 -6.15
CA GLN A 174 -12.70 -2.34 -6.80
C GLN A 174 -11.96 -1.09 -6.30
N GLY A 175 -11.40 -0.33 -7.24
CA GLY A 175 -10.70 0.92 -6.96
C GLY A 175 -9.32 0.79 -6.33
N ARG A 176 -8.79 -0.42 -6.10
CA ARG A 176 -7.44 -0.62 -5.55
C ARG A 176 -6.79 -1.94 -5.94
N ILE A 177 -5.46 -1.97 -5.91
CA ILE A 177 -4.67 -3.19 -5.93
C ILE A 177 -3.56 -3.06 -4.90
N ALA A 178 -3.49 -4.01 -3.96
CA ALA A 178 -2.37 -4.11 -3.04
C ALA A 178 -1.37 -5.14 -3.59
N PHE A 179 -0.15 -4.69 -3.90
CA PHE A 179 0.96 -5.54 -4.32
C PHE A 179 1.80 -5.91 -3.09
N MET A 180 1.56 -7.11 -2.56
CA MET A 180 2.33 -7.64 -1.43
C MET A 180 3.67 -8.14 -1.95
N ARG A 181 4.76 -7.56 -1.45
CA ARG A 181 6.11 -8.06 -1.69
C ARG A 181 6.58 -8.83 -0.47
N GLU A 182 7.08 -10.05 -0.67
CA GLU A 182 7.64 -10.84 0.43
C GLU A 182 8.93 -10.16 0.94
N VAL A 183 8.99 -9.92 2.25
CA VAL A 183 10.20 -9.41 2.91
C VAL A 183 10.45 -10.27 4.14
N LYS A 184 11.69 -10.69 4.38
CA LYS A 184 12.06 -11.45 5.58
C LYS A 184 13.10 -10.73 6.40
N ILE A 185 13.01 -10.88 7.71
CA ILE A 185 14.06 -10.51 8.65
C ILE A 185 14.52 -11.77 9.39
N ASP A 186 15.84 -11.96 9.51
CA ASP A 186 16.40 -13.11 10.22
C ASP A 186 16.45 -12.88 11.73
N LEU A 187 15.27 -12.60 12.29
CA LEU A 187 15.03 -12.46 13.72
C LEU A 187 13.69 -13.13 14.07
N PRO A 188 13.56 -13.70 15.27
CA PRO A 188 12.25 -14.07 15.81
C PRO A 188 11.36 -12.82 15.93
N ALA A 189 10.04 -12.96 15.75
CA ALA A 189 9.14 -11.82 15.70
C ALA A 189 9.18 -10.93 16.95
N GLY A 190 9.41 -11.51 18.13
CA GLY A 190 9.56 -10.75 19.37
C GLY A 190 10.79 -9.83 19.38
N GLU A 191 11.92 -10.32 18.85
CA GLU A 191 13.17 -9.56 18.75
C GLU A 191 13.08 -8.49 17.66
N ALA A 192 12.51 -8.84 16.50
CA ALA A 192 12.25 -7.90 15.41
C ALA A 192 11.33 -6.75 15.87
N ARG A 193 10.23 -7.07 16.58
CA ARG A 193 9.34 -6.06 17.17
C ARG A 193 10.09 -5.14 18.14
N ALA A 194 10.89 -5.70 19.05
CA ALA A 194 11.63 -4.91 20.01
C ALA A 194 12.64 -3.97 19.32
N LEU A 195 13.31 -4.45 18.27
CA LEU A 195 14.22 -3.65 17.44
C LEU A 195 13.49 -2.48 16.78
N MET A 196 12.37 -2.74 16.12
CA MET A 196 11.58 -1.71 15.44
C MET A 196 11.08 -0.65 16.44
N LEU A 197 10.50 -1.08 17.57
CA LEU A 197 10.03 -0.16 18.61
C LEU A 197 11.15 0.70 19.21
N GLU A 198 12.36 0.17 19.31
CA GLU A 198 13.50 0.98 19.78
C GLU A 198 13.88 2.05 18.75
N ARG A 199 13.93 1.69 17.46
CA ARG A 199 14.30 2.63 16.39
C ARG A 199 13.23 3.67 16.10
N MET A 200 11.96 3.29 16.23
CA MET A 200 10.82 4.21 16.05
C MET A 200 10.91 5.45 16.95
N LYS A 201 11.54 5.35 18.13
CA LYS A 201 11.76 6.49 19.04
C LYS A 201 12.68 7.57 18.49
N HIS A 202 13.37 7.30 17.38
CA HIS A 202 14.35 8.18 16.76
C HIS A 202 13.95 8.60 15.35
N LEU A 203 12.78 8.19 14.87
CA LEU A 203 12.23 8.63 13.60
C LEU A 203 11.69 10.05 13.73
N GLU A 204 11.82 10.84 12.67
CA GLU A 204 11.29 12.20 12.64
C GLU A 204 9.76 12.22 12.53
N GLU A 205 9.20 11.20 11.88
CA GLU A 205 7.76 11.02 11.69
C GLU A 205 7.27 9.81 12.50
N GLU A 206 6.43 10.06 13.51
CA GLU A 206 5.86 9.02 14.36
C GLU A 206 4.55 8.45 13.77
N GLU A 207 4.56 7.95 12.53
CA GLU A 207 3.32 7.46 11.89
C GLU A 207 2.71 6.24 12.60
N LEU A 208 3.56 5.37 13.14
CA LEU A 208 3.18 4.14 13.81
C LEU A 208 3.22 4.30 15.34
N SER A 209 2.17 3.85 16.00
CA SER A 209 2.07 3.80 17.46
C SER A 209 2.59 2.49 18.07
N ASP A 210 2.62 1.41 17.28
CA ASP A 210 3.07 0.08 17.72
C ASP A 210 3.41 -0.79 16.51
N ILE A 211 4.11 -1.90 16.77
CA ILE A 211 4.29 -3.02 15.84
C ILE A 211 3.53 -4.23 16.37
N VAL A 212 2.65 -4.80 15.57
CA VAL A 212 1.79 -5.93 15.90
C VAL A 212 2.35 -7.21 15.27
N ILE A 213 2.49 -8.25 16.09
CA ILE A 213 2.90 -9.59 15.64
C ILE A 213 1.64 -10.39 15.33
N VAL A 214 1.58 -10.99 14.15
CA VAL A 214 0.48 -11.85 13.71
C VAL A 214 1.02 -13.24 13.38
N ARG A 215 0.64 -14.25 14.16
CA ARG A 215 1.16 -15.61 14.03
C ARG A 215 0.28 -16.51 13.18
N ASP A 216 -1.02 -16.26 13.21
CA ASP A 216 -2.02 -17.02 12.49
C ASP A 216 -3.25 -16.15 12.13
N LEU A 217 -4.26 -16.79 11.53
CA LEU A 217 -5.48 -16.11 11.12
C LEU A 217 -6.33 -15.67 12.33
N ALA A 218 -6.31 -16.40 13.44
CA ALA A 218 -7.08 -16.05 14.63
C ALA A 218 -6.56 -14.78 15.30
N ASP A 219 -5.24 -14.55 15.27
CA ASP A 219 -4.64 -13.29 15.72
C ASP A 219 -5.21 -12.07 14.98
N THR A 220 -5.57 -12.21 13.71
CA THR A 220 -6.13 -11.11 12.91
C THR A 220 -7.48 -10.61 13.44
N GLU A 221 -8.22 -11.43 14.20
CA GLU A 221 -9.51 -11.06 14.78
C GLU A 221 -9.38 -10.07 15.95
N ASN A 222 -8.18 -10.00 16.55
CA ASN A 222 -7.88 -9.10 17.67
C ASN A 222 -7.50 -7.68 17.24
N HIS A 223 -7.48 -7.41 15.93
CA HIS A 223 -6.94 -6.19 15.37
C HIS A 223 -7.84 -5.60 14.29
N ASP A 224 -7.90 -4.27 14.23
CA ASP A 224 -8.63 -3.57 13.17
C ASP A 224 -7.79 -3.53 11.89
N MET A 225 -7.84 -4.62 11.13
CA MET A 225 -7.12 -4.77 9.86
C MET A 225 -8.02 -4.44 8.67
N PRO A 226 -7.51 -3.73 7.63
CA PRO A 226 -8.22 -3.60 6.37
C PRO A 226 -8.65 -4.97 5.80
N PRO A 227 -9.83 -5.10 5.17
CA PRO A 227 -10.31 -6.38 4.67
C PRO A 227 -9.32 -7.12 3.75
N PHE A 228 -8.63 -6.41 2.86
CA PHE A 228 -7.63 -7.01 1.97
C PHE A 228 -6.44 -7.61 2.75
N MET A 229 -6.03 -7.03 3.88
CA MET A 229 -4.96 -7.60 4.72
C MET A 229 -5.35 -8.96 5.29
N ARG A 230 -6.57 -9.07 5.83
CA ARG A 230 -7.08 -10.35 6.36
C ARG A 230 -7.21 -11.40 5.26
N ARG A 231 -7.63 -11.01 4.06
CA ARG A 231 -7.70 -11.90 2.89
C ARG A 231 -6.32 -12.39 2.46
N TYR A 232 -5.31 -11.52 2.46
CA TYR A 232 -3.93 -11.92 2.17
C TYR A 232 -3.42 -12.91 3.22
N LEU A 233 -3.57 -12.59 4.50
CA LEU A 233 -3.08 -13.45 5.59
C LEU A 233 -3.79 -14.80 5.58
N ALA A 234 -5.11 -14.85 5.35
CA ALA A 234 -5.84 -16.10 5.15
C ALA A 234 -5.26 -16.92 3.99
N HIS A 235 -5.05 -16.29 2.82
CA HIS A 235 -4.46 -16.98 1.67
C HIS A 235 -3.07 -17.57 1.96
N ILE A 236 -2.22 -16.85 2.70
CA ILE A 236 -0.86 -17.30 3.03
C ILE A 236 -0.83 -18.33 4.16
N PHE A 237 -1.73 -18.24 5.14
CA PHE A 237 -1.81 -19.21 6.24
C PHE A 237 -2.53 -20.50 5.85
N ASP A 238 -3.60 -20.42 5.06
CA ASP A 238 -4.37 -21.58 4.58
C ASP A 238 -3.69 -22.30 3.41
N GLY A 239 -2.80 -21.61 2.69
CA GLY A 239 -1.98 -22.21 1.62
C GLY A 239 -0.83 -23.10 2.12
N LYS A 240 -0.82 -23.47 3.41
CA LYS A 240 0.11 -24.43 4.01
C LYS A 240 -0.50 -25.81 4.19
#